data_AF-A0A378W1X0-F1
#
_entry.id   AF-A0A378W1X0-F1
#
_cell.length_a   1.000
_cell.length_b   1.000
_cell.length_c   1.000
_cell.angle_alpha   90.00
_cell.angle_beta   90.00
_cell.angle_gamma   90.00
#
_symmetry.space_group_name_H-M   'P 1'
#
loop_
_entity.id
_entity.type
_entity.pdbx_description
1 polymer ?
#
loop_
_entity_poly.entity_id
_entity_poly.type
_entity_poly.pdbx_seq_one_letter_code
_entity_poly.pdbx_strand_id
1 'polypeptide(L)'
;MARIKRFRGSTLFAGMISAPMVMPDVITGLSMLLLIIQVQIFLQGSEWLQHLYFDRGFFTIFLGHTTLCMAYITVVIRSRLVELDQSLEEAAMDLGARPLKIFFVITLPLIAPAIASGFLLGITLSLDDLVITSFLSGPGSSTLPQVIFSKIKLGLDPQMNVLATILIGIIGTLVIIVNYWMMRQATKRNREAAEAYRQEKLAAEKAN
;
A
#
# COMPACT_ATOMS: atom_id res chain seq x y z
N MET A 1 -11.08 -21.69 -2.61
CA MET A 1 -10.46 -22.63 -3.59
C MET A 1 -9.17 -23.28 -3.13
N ALA A 2 -8.38 -22.66 -2.24
CA ALA A 2 -7.20 -23.31 -1.67
C ALA A 2 -7.56 -24.48 -0.71
N ARG A 3 -8.69 -24.39 0.00
CA ARG A 3 -9.08 -25.36 1.06
C ARG A 3 -10.52 -25.90 1.00
N ILE A 4 -11.35 -25.42 0.07
CA ILE A 4 -12.75 -25.91 -0.09
C ILE A 4 -12.78 -26.87 -1.28
N LYS A 5 -13.48 -28.01 -1.11
CA LYS A 5 -13.72 -29.03 -2.14
C LYS A 5 -14.15 -28.35 -3.45
N ARG A 6 -13.53 -28.72 -4.58
CA ARG A 6 -13.88 -28.17 -5.91
C ARG A 6 -15.37 -28.38 -6.17
N PHE A 7 -16.13 -27.29 -6.29
CA PHE A 7 -17.55 -27.32 -6.66
C PHE A 7 -17.71 -26.95 -8.14
N ARG A 8 -18.86 -27.33 -8.73
CA ARG A 8 -19.19 -27.02 -10.13
C ARG A 8 -19.28 -25.50 -10.30
N GLY A 9 -18.41 -24.91 -11.13
CA GLY A 9 -18.30 -23.46 -11.32
C GLY A 9 -17.12 -22.78 -10.60
N SER A 10 -16.28 -23.53 -9.88
CA SER A 10 -15.10 -22.97 -9.21
C SER A 10 -14.16 -22.21 -10.16
N THR A 11 -13.95 -22.66 -11.40
CA THR A 11 -13.14 -21.94 -12.39
C THR A 11 -13.72 -20.57 -12.76
N LEU A 12 -15.05 -20.50 -12.97
CA LEU A 12 -15.72 -19.24 -13.28
C LEU A 12 -15.64 -18.26 -12.12
N PHE A 13 -15.87 -18.75 -10.90
CA PHE A 13 -15.75 -17.94 -9.69
C PHE A 13 -14.33 -17.42 -9.47
N ALA A 14 -13.30 -18.23 -9.78
CA ALA A 14 -11.91 -17.80 -9.73
C ALA A 14 -11.66 -16.69 -10.75
N GLY A 15 -12.13 -16.90 -11.98
CA GLY A 15 -12.06 -15.93 -13.06
C GLY A 15 -12.69 -14.59 -12.67
N MET A 16 -13.89 -14.61 -12.07
CA MET A 16 -14.57 -13.39 -11.60
C MET A 16 -13.79 -12.63 -10.53
N ILE A 17 -13.16 -13.33 -9.58
CA ILE A 17 -12.34 -12.70 -8.53
C ILE A 17 -11.07 -12.08 -9.14
N SER A 18 -10.46 -12.75 -10.12
CA SER A 18 -9.25 -12.25 -10.78
C SER A 18 -9.51 -11.26 -11.92
N ALA A 19 -10.74 -11.15 -12.42
CA ALA A 19 -11.08 -10.32 -13.57
C ALA A 19 -10.67 -8.86 -13.41
N PRO A 20 -10.85 -8.19 -12.24
CA PRO A 20 -10.43 -6.82 -12.07
C PRO A 20 -8.93 -6.58 -12.24
N MET A 21 -8.08 -7.61 -12.04
CA MET A 21 -6.62 -7.46 -12.20
C MET A 21 -6.16 -7.38 -13.65
N VAL A 22 -6.98 -7.90 -14.57
CA VAL A 22 -6.65 -7.96 -16.00
C VAL A 22 -7.32 -6.82 -16.76
N MET A 23 -8.37 -6.21 -16.17
CA MET A 23 -9.07 -5.09 -16.76
C MET A 23 -8.27 -3.79 -16.58
N PRO A 24 -8.19 -2.93 -17.62
CA PRO A 24 -7.67 -1.58 -17.46
C PRO A 24 -8.45 -0.76 -16.42
N ASP A 25 -7.75 0.01 -15.59
CA ASP A 25 -8.34 0.78 -14.49
C ASP A 25 -9.44 1.74 -14.95
N VAL A 26 -9.28 2.33 -16.14
CA VAL A 26 -10.27 3.24 -16.73
C VAL A 26 -11.58 2.51 -17.03
N ILE A 27 -11.51 1.26 -17.52
CA ILE A 27 -12.69 0.45 -17.82
C ILE A 27 -13.39 0.06 -16.52
N THR A 28 -12.61 -0.37 -15.52
CA THR A 28 -13.13 -0.73 -14.20
C THR A 28 -13.79 0.47 -13.52
N GLY A 29 -13.15 1.64 -13.54
CA GLY A 29 -13.67 2.87 -12.96
C GLY A 29 -14.95 3.36 -13.62
N LEU A 30 -15.00 3.38 -14.95
CA LEU A 30 -16.22 3.74 -15.68
C LEU A 30 -17.35 2.74 -15.42
N SER A 31 -17.05 1.44 -15.46
CA SER A 31 -18.04 0.39 -15.19
C SER A 31 -18.62 0.49 -13.77
N MET A 32 -17.77 0.80 -12.79
CA MET A 32 -18.17 0.95 -11.41
C MET A 32 -18.98 2.23 -11.17
N LEU A 33 -18.64 3.32 -11.84
CA LEU A 33 -19.46 4.53 -11.85
C LEU A 33 -20.86 4.25 -12.42
N LEU A 34 -20.94 3.58 -13.57
CA LEU A 34 -22.23 3.22 -14.17
C LEU A 34 -23.04 2.29 -13.26
N LEU A 35 -22.38 1.33 -12.59
CA LEU A 35 -23.02 0.48 -11.60
C LEU A 35 -23.58 1.31 -10.43
N ILE A 36 -22.81 2.24 -9.88
CA ILE A 36 -23.27 3.09 -8.77
C ILE A 36 -24.46 3.95 -9.20
N ILE A 37 -24.41 4.55 -10.40
CA ILE A 37 -25.53 5.32 -10.94
C ILE A 37 -26.77 4.43 -11.11
N GLN A 38 -26.61 3.22 -11.66
CA GLN A 38 -27.72 2.29 -11.86
C GLN A 38 -28.35 1.85 -10.52
N VAL A 39 -27.53 1.62 -9.51
CA VAL A 39 -27.97 1.31 -8.14
C VAL A 39 -28.70 2.50 -7.53
N GLN A 40 -28.17 3.72 -7.66
CA GLN A 40 -28.82 4.95 -7.19
C GLN A 40 -30.20 5.16 -7.81
N ILE A 41 -30.34 4.95 -9.14
CA ILE A 41 -31.63 5.04 -9.84
C ILE A 41 -32.61 3.98 -9.32
N PHE A 42 -32.14 2.74 -9.10
CA PHE A 42 -32.97 1.67 -8.56
C PHE A 42 -33.46 1.97 -7.13
N LEU A 43 -32.59 2.51 -6.28
CA LEU A 43 -32.95 2.93 -4.92
C LEU A 43 -33.93 4.10 -4.92
N GLN A 44 -33.80 5.06 -5.84
CA GLN A 44 -34.74 6.17 -5.98
C GLN A 44 -36.13 5.72 -6.48
N GLY A 45 -36.19 4.68 -7.31
CA GLY A 45 -37.44 4.12 -7.82
C GLY A 45 -38.23 3.27 -6.81
N SER A 46 -37.67 3.00 -5.63
CA SER A 46 -38.28 2.16 -4.61
C SER A 46 -38.54 2.96 -3.32
N GLU A 47 -39.80 3.26 -3.06
CA GLU A 47 -40.24 4.07 -1.90
C GLU A 47 -39.71 3.56 -0.56
N TRP A 48 -39.62 2.23 -0.40
CA TRP A 48 -39.13 1.60 0.83
C TRP A 48 -37.61 1.67 0.99
N LEU A 49 -36.84 1.82 -0.09
CA LEU A 49 -35.37 1.77 -0.09
C LEU A 49 -34.72 3.15 -0.23
N GLN A 50 -35.53 4.21 -0.38
CA GLN A 50 -35.04 5.59 -0.49
C GLN A 50 -34.20 6.02 0.72
N HIS A 51 -34.46 5.46 1.91
CA HIS A 51 -33.66 5.71 3.11
C HIS A 51 -32.19 5.23 2.98
N LEU A 52 -31.91 4.32 2.05
CA LEU A 52 -30.58 3.78 1.78
C LEU A 52 -29.87 4.55 0.66
N TYR A 53 -30.48 5.62 0.14
CA TYR A 53 -29.86 6.45 -0.89
C TYR A 53 -28.57 7.08 -0.36
N PHE A 54 -27.51 7.02 -1.17
CA PHE A 54 -26.23 7.65 -0.89
C PHE A 54 -25.75 8.40 -2.12
N ASP A 55 -25.22 9.60 -1.89
CA ASP A 55 -24.54 10.38 -2.93
C ASP A 55 -23.15 9.81 -3.23
N ARG A 56 -22.60 10.22 -4.38
CA ARG A 56 -21.18 9.97 -4.66
C ARG A 56 -20.32 10.77 -3.68
N GLY A 57 -19.26 10.15 -3.21
CA GLY A 57 -18.33 10.76 -2.28
C GLY A 57 -17.44 9.72 -1.63
N PHE A 58 -17.12 9.92 -0.35
CA PHE A 58 -16.27 8.99 0.40
C PHE A 58 -16.76 7.54 0.35
N PHE A 59 -18.06 7.30 0.48
CA PHE A 59 -18.61 5.94 0.53
C PHE A 59 -18.46 5.19 -0.80
N THR A 60 -18.69 5.86 -1.92
CA THR A 60 -18.52 5.26 -3.25
C THR A 60 -17.05 4.99 -3.55
N ILE A 61 -16.16 5.90 -3.14
CA ILE A 61 -14.70 5.70 -3.21
C ILE A 61 -14.30 4.48 -2.38
N PHE A 62 -14.79 4.37 -1.13
CA PHE A 62 -14.50 3.25 -0.24
C PHE A 62 -14.94 1.90 -0.85
N LEU A 63 -16.13 1.82 -1.42
CA LEU A 63 -16.60 0.61 -2.11
C LEU A 63 -15.74 0.28 -3.33
N GLY A 64 -15.33 1.31 -4.07
CA GLY A 64 -14.35 1.24 -5.17
C GLY A 64 -13.08 0.51 -4.78
N HIS A 65 -12.34 1.12 -3.86
CA HIS A 65 -11.07 0.56 -3.39
C HIS A 65 -11.26 -0.77 -2.71
N THR A 66 -12.33 -0.98 -1.95
CA THR A 66 -12.59 -2.28 -1.30
C THR A 66 -12.71 -3.38 -2.34
N THR A 67 -13.47 -3.15 -3.42
CA THR A 67 -13.68 -4.15 -4.47
C THR A 67 -12.38 -4.48 -5.19
N LEU A 68 -11.58 -3.47 -5.54
CA LEU A 68 -10.28 -3.68 -6.17
C LEU A 68 -9.28 -4.36 -5.22
N CYS A 69 -9.06 -3.78 -4.05
CA CYS A 69 -8.09 -4.29 -3.08
C CYS A 69 -8.43 -5.71 -2.68
N MET A 70 -9.72 -6.05 -2.56
CA MET A 70 -10.17 -7.42 -2.28
C MET A 70 -9.65 -8.41 -3.33
N ALA A 71 -9.63 -8.07 -4.62
CA ALA A 71 -9.08 -8.95 -5.65
C ALA A 71 -7.59 -9.24 -5.38
N TYR A 72 -6.77 -8.19 -5.20
CA TYR A 72 -5.32 -8.30 -4.93
C TYR A 72 -5.02 -9.04 -3.63
N ILE A 73 -5.67 -8.66 -2.54
CA ILE A 73 -5.50 -9.27 -1.21
C ILE A 73 -5.91 -10.74 -1.24
N THR A 74 -6.99 -11.08 -1.95
CA THR A 74 -7.43 -12.48 -2.08
C THR A 74 -6.37 -13.34 -2.74
N VAL A 75 -5.67 -12.84 -3.76
CA VAL A 75 -4.59 -13.59 -4.42
C VAL A 75 -3.42 -13.82 -3.45
N VAL A 76 -3.02 -12.80 -2.68
CA VAL A 76 -1.95 -12.91 -1.67
C VAL A 76 -2.31 -13.92 -0.56
N ILE A 77 -3.51 -13.82 0.00
CA ILE A 77 -3.96 -14.75 1.04
C ILE A 77 -4.11 -16.17 0.47
N ARG A 78 -4.59 -16.29 -0.77
CA ARG A 78 -4.74 -17.58 -1.45
C ARG A 78 -3.39 -18.28 -1.64
N SER A 79 -2.33 -17.56 -2.04
CA SER A 79 -1.01 -18.19 -2.21
C SER A 79 -0.54 -18.79 -0.88
N ARG A 80 -0.71 -18.04 0.22
CA ARG A 80 -0.33 -18.53 1.55
C ARG A 80 -1.16 -19.72 2.00
N LEU A 81 -2.47 -19.71 1.73
CA LEU A 81 -3.35 -20.83 2.11
C LEU A 81 -3.01 -22.13 1.37
N VAL A 82 -2.48 -22.06 0.15
CA VAL A 82 -2.09 -23.24 -0.64
C VAL A 82 -0.78 -23.84 -0.13
N GLU A 83 0.13 -23.03 0.40
CA GLU A 83 1.43 -23.49 0.95
C GLU A 83 1.32 -24.14 2.32
N LEU A 84 0.26 -23.84 3.07
CA LEU A 84 0.09 -24.37 4.43
C LEU A 84 -0.30 -25.85 4.41
N ASP A 85 0.42 -26.63 5.22
CA ASP A 85 0.12 -28.05 5.41
C ASP A 85 -1.26 -28.24 6.05
N GLN A 86 -2.05 -29.16 5.48
CA GLN A 86 -3.39 -29.50 5.95
C GLN A 86 -3.33 -30.48 7.13
N SER A 87 -2.20 -31.15 7.35
CA SER A 87 -2.02 -32.13 8.42
C SER A 87 -2.34 -31.57 9.82
N LEU A 88 -2.03 -30.30 10.07
CA LEU A 88 -2.33 -29.62 11.34
C LEU A 88 -3.83 -29.46 11.59
N GLU A 89 -4.61 -29.22 10.53
CA GLU A 89 -6.07 -29.08 10.63
C GLU A 89 -6.73 -30.45 10.74
N GLU A 90 -6.25 -31.44 10.00
CA GLU A 90 -6.70 -32.83 10.07
C GLU A 90 -6.46 -33.42 11.47
N ALA A 91 -5.25 -33.26 12.03
CA ALA A 91 -4.94 -33.71 13.39
C ALA A 91 -5.81 -33.00 14.46
N ALA A 92 -6.13 -31.72 14.26
CA ALA A 92 -7.03 -31.01 15.16
C ALA A 92 -8.47 -31.52 15.06
N MET A 93 -8.95 -31.87 13.85
CA MET A 93 -10.26 -32.51 13.66
C MET A 93 -10.31 -33.91 14.28
N ASP A 94 -9.23 -34.69 14.18
CA ASP A 94 -9.12 -36.02 14.79
C ASP A 94 -9.20 -35.96 16.33
N LEU A 95 -8.67 -34.88 16.93
CA LEU A 95 -8.81 -34.60 18.36
C LEU A 95 -10.18 -34.00 18.74
N GLY A 96 -11.12 -33.91 17.79
CA GLY A 96 -12.49 -33.44 18.02
C GLY A 96 -12.68 -31.93 17.93
N ALA A 97 -11.72 -31.17 17.40
CA ALA A 97 -11.89 -29.73 17.22
C ALA A 97 -12.87 -29.40 16.08
N ARG A 98 -13.77 -28.44 16.32
CA ARG A 98 -14.73 -27.97 15.30
C ARG A 98 -14.04 -27.03 14.28
N PRO A 99 -14.48 -27.00 13.01
CA PRO A 99 -13.86 -26.17 11.96
C PRO A 99 -13.72 -24.68 12.31
N LEU A 100 -14.71 -24.10 12.98
CA LEU A 100 -14.65 -22.71 13.46
C LEU A 100 -13.50 -22.49 14.46
N LYS A 101 -13.29 -23.43 15.39
CA LYS A 101 -12.19 -23.35 16.35
C LYS A 101 -10.84 -23.49 15.65
N ILE A 102 -10.73 -24.44 14.70
CA ILE A 102 -9.53 -24.66 13.89
C ILE A 102 -9.16 -23.39 13.11
N PHE A 103 -10.15 -22.73 12.50
CA PHE A 103 -9.91 -21.48 11.78
C PHE A 103 -9.28 -20.41 12.65
N PHE A 104 -9.85 -20.11 13.83
CA PHE A 104 -9.33 -19.04 14.69
C PHE A 104 -8.04 -19.41 15.42
N VAL A 105 -7.83 -20.69 15.75
CA VAL A 105 -6.69 -21.14 16.58
C VAL A 105 -5.49 -21.56 15.74
N ILE A 106 -5.70 -22.07 14.53
CA ILE A 106 -4.65 -22.65 13.69
C ILE A 106 -4.54 -21.85 12.38
N THR A 107 -5.59 -21.85 11.56
CA THR A 107 -5.52 -21.29 10.21
C THR A 107 -5.23 -19.79 10.22
N LEU A 108 -5.96 -19.01 11.01
CA LEU A 108 -5.89 -17.55 11.07
C LEU A 108 -4.53 -17.06 11.55
N PRO A 109 -3.95 -17.56 12.67
CA PRO A 109 -2.58 -17.19 13.07
C PRO A 109 -1.52 -17.52 12.02
N LEU A 110 -1.68 -18.65 11.31
CA LEU A 110 -0.73 -19.08 10.27
C LEU A 110 -0.80 -18.23 8.99
N ILE A 111 -1.97 -17.66 8.66
CA ILE A 111 -2.13 -16.73 7.54
C ILE A 111 -2.02 -15.25 7.96
N ALA A 112 -1.97 -14.93 9.26
CA ALA A 112 -1.92 -13.57 9.75
C ALA A 112 -0.78 -12.73 9.13
N PRO A 113 0.45 -13.26 8.93
CA PRO A 113 1.49 -12.52 8.22
C PRO A 113 1.11 -12.19 6.77
N ALA A 114 0.42 -13.09 6.07
CA ALA A 114 -0.05 -12.84 4.71
C ALA A 114 -1.22 -11.84 4.67
N ILE A 115 -2.07 -11.82 5.69
CA ILE A 115 -3.11 -10.79 5.85
C ILE A 115 -2.46 -9.42 6.06
N ALA A 116 -1.44 -9.32 6.91
CA ALA A 116 -0.70 -8.08 7.12
C ALA A 116 -0.02 -7.59 5.83
N SER A 117 0.64 -8.48 5.09
CA SER A 117 1.21 -8.15 3.77
C SER A 117 0.15 -7.71 2.76
N GLY A 118 -0.99 -8.40 2.71
CA GLY A 118 -2.13 -8.03 1.86
C GLY A 118 -2.69 -6.67 2.23
N PHE A 119 -2.84 -6.37 3.52
CA PHE A 119 -3.30 -5.07 4.01
C PHE A 119 -2.37 -3.93 3.56
N LEU A 120 -1.05 -4.09 3.68
CA LEU A 120 -0.08 -3.11 3.22
C LEU A 120 -0.14 -2.91 1.70
N LEU A 121 -0.32 -3.99 0.93
CA LEU A 121 -0.54 -3.92 -0.51
C LEU A 121 -1.81 -3.13 -0.84
N GLY A 122 -2.92 -3.41 -0.15
CA GLY A 122 -4.19 -2.72 -0.33
C GLY A 122 -4.09 -1.22 -0.05
N ILE A 123 -3.40 -0.82 1.03
CA ILE A 123 -3.12 0.59 1.32
C ILE A 123 -2.32 1.22 0.19
N THR A 124 -1.29 0.53 -0.30
CA THR A 124 -0.41 1.05 -1.37
C THR A 124 -1.23 1.32 -2.64
N LEU A 125 -2.02 0.34 -3.08
CA LEU A 125 -2.91 0.45 -4.24
C LEU A 125 -4.03 1.49 -4.06
N SER A 126 -4.49 1.69 -2.83
CA SER A 126 -5.53 2.69 -2.56
C SER A 126 -4.97 4.12 -2.53
N LEU A 127 -3.70 4.29 -2.13
CA LEU A 127 -3.06 5.60 -2.01
C LEU A 127 -2.57 6.15 -3.35
N ASP A 128 -2.28 5.31 -4.34
CA ASP A 128 -1.81 5.75 -5.67
C ASP A 128 -2.92 5.82 -6.73
N ASP A 129 -4.09 5.24 -6.48
CA ASP A 129 -5.17 5.20 -7.46
C ASP A 129 -5.84 6.56 -7.67
N LEU A 130 -5.57 7.12 -8.84
CA LEU A 130 -6.17 8.34 -9.36
C LEU A 130 -7.38 8.07 -10.25
N VAL A 131 -7.43 6.91 -10.90
CA VAL A 131 -8.38 6.68 -11.99
C VAL A 131 -9.75 6.36 -11.41
N ILE A 132 -9.83 5.38 -10.51
CA ILE A 132 -11.12 4.96 -9.95
C ILE A 132 -11.63 5.99 -8.96
N THR A 133 -10.76 6.58 -8.14
CA THR A 133 -11.11 7.74 -7.32
C THR A 133 -11.72 8.86 -8.17
N SER A 134 -11.17 9.18 -9.34
CA SER A 134 -11.71 10.24 -10.21
C SER A 134 -13.10 9.94 -10.77
N PHE A 135 -13.43 8.68 -11.03
CA PHE A 135 -14.77 8.30 -11.45
C PHE A 135 -15.78 8.23 -10.29
N LEU A 136 -15.34 7.81 -9.11
CA LEU A 136 -16.23 7.56 -7.96
C LEU A 136 -16.38 8.74 -7.02
N SER A 137 -15.55 9.77 -7.16
CA SER A 137 -15.63 10.99 -6.35
C SER A 137 -16.91 11.78 -6.61
N GLY A 138 -17.36 12.49 -5.58
CA GLY A 138 -18.46 13.43 -5.65
C GLY A 138 -18.08 14.81 -5.09
N PRO A 139 -19.00 15.78 -5.15
CA PRO A 139 -18.76 17.13 -4.62
C PRO A 139 -18.25 17.08 -3.17
N GLY A 140 -17.16 17.81 -2.87
CA GLY A 140 -16.58 17.86 -1.54
C GLY A 140 -15.79 16.61 -1.10
N SER A 141 -15.66 15.59 -1.94
CA SER A 141 -14.90 14.36 -1.65
C SER A 141 -13.78 14.18 -2.66
N SER A 142 -12.61 14.79 -2.40
CA SER A 142 -11.40 14.60 -3.22
C SER A 142 -10.30 13.95 -2.39
N THR A 143 -9.65 12.94 -2.95
CA THR A 143 -8.52 12.27 -2.31
C THR A 143 -7.23 13.08 -2.46
N LEU A 144 -6.25 12.81 -1.60
CA LEU A 144 -4.96 13.49 -1.65
C LEU A 144 -4.29 13.40 -3.04
N PRO A 145 -4.21 12.22 -3.69
CA PRO A 145 -3.69 12.11 -5.05
C PRO A 145 -4.43 13.00 -6.05
N GLN A 146 -5.77 13.01 -6.02
CA GLN A 146 -6.57 13.82 -6.93
C GLN A 146 -6.30 15.32 -6.75
N VAL A 147 -6.14 15.77 -5.49
CA VAL A 147 -5.80 17.16 -5.18
C VAL A 147 -4.40 17.50 -5.71
N ILE A 148 -3.41 16.64 -5.51
CA ILE A 148 -2.05 16.82 -6.03
C ILE A 148 -2.07 16.89 -7.56
N PHE A 149 -2.72 15.93 -8.22
CA PHE A 149 -2.84 15.88 -9.67
C PHE A 149 -3.55 17.12 -10.24
N SER A 150 -4.63 17.54 -9.59
CA SER A 150 -5.36 18.76 -9.96
C SER A 150 -4.48 20.01 -9.85
N LYS A 151 -3.71 20.14 -8.76
CA LYS A 151 -2.77 21.25 -8.57
C LYS A 151 -1.67 21.28 -9.63
N ILE A 152 -1.15 20.12 -10.05
CA ILE A 152 -0.17 20.04 -11.13
C ILE A 152 -0.78 20.51 -12.45
N LYS A 153 -2.01 20.05 -12.77
CA LYS A 153 -2.69 20.34 -14.04
C LYS A 153 -3.20 21.77 -14.14
N LEU A 154 -3.70 22.34 -13.06
CA LEU A 154 -4.19 23.72 -12.98
C LEU A 154 -3.04 24.75 -12.92
N GLY A 155 -1.80 24.28 -12.89
CA GLY A 155 -0.62 25.10 -12.67
C GLY A 155 -0.35 25.24 -11.18
N LEU A 156 0.72 24.60 -10.72
CA LEU A 156 1.38 25.02 -9.49
C LEU A 156 1.82 26.45 -9.72
N ASP A 157 1.56 27.37 -8.79
CA ASP A 157 2.06 28.74 -8.89
C ASP A 157 3.56 28.68 -9.23
N PRO A 158 3.97 29.05 -10.45
CA PRO A 158 5.35 28.87 -10.88
C PRO A 158 6.32 29.59 -9.95
N GLN A 159 5.85 30.65 -9.27
CA GLN A 159 6.62 31.40 -8.28
C GLN A 159 7.00 30.53 -7.07
N MET A 160 6.08 29.67 -6.60
CA MET A 160 6.33 28.79 -5.46
C MET A 160 7.32 27.67 -5.80
N ASN A 161 7.25 27.12 -7.02
CA ASN A 161 8.20 26.10 -7.48
C ASN A 161 9.61 26.66 -7.70
N VAL A 162 9.71 27.88 -8.22
CA VAL A 162 11.00 28.58 -8.35
C VAL A 162 11.61 28.81 -6.98
N LEU A 163 10.83 29.30 -6.01
CA LEU A 163 11.29 29.52 -4.65
C LEU A 163 11.75 28.23 -3.97
N ALA A 164 10.98 27.13 -4.11
CA ALA A 164 11.34 25.82 -3.57
C ALA A 164 12.66 25.30 -4.17
N THR A 165 12.86 25.47 -5.48
CA THR A 165 14.10 25.06 -6.16
C THR A 165 15.31 25.85 -5.68
N ILE A 166 15.16 27.18 -5.52
CA ILE A 166 16.22 28.04 -4.98
C ILE A 166 16.56 27.63 -3.55
N LEU A 167 15.54 27.43 -2.71
CA LEU A 167 15.73 27.03 -1.31
C LEU A 167 16.46 25.68 -1.20
N ILE A 168 16.01 24.67 -1.96
CA ILE A 168 16.65 23.34 -2.01
C ILE A 168 18.09 23.46 -2.51
N GLY A 169 18.34 24.27 -3.55
CA GLY A 169 19.68 24.52 -4.07
C GLY A 169 20.61 25.14 -3.02
N ILE A 170 20.14 26.16 -2.31
CA ILE A 170 20.92 26.84 -1.25
C ILE A 170 21.22 25.87 -0.11
N ILE A 171 20.19 25.20 0.42
CA ILE A 171 20.34 24.28 1.56
C ILE A 171 21.24 23.10 1.16
N GLY A 172 20.98 22.49 0.01
CA GLY A 172 21.78 21.36 -0.50
C GLY A 172 23.25 21.74 -0.68
N THR A 173 23.52 22.92 -1.25
CA THR A 173 24.90 23.43 -1.42
C THR A 173 25.58 23.67 -0.08
N LEU A 174 24.90 24.30 0.88
CA LEU A 174 25.43 24.52 2.23
C LEU A 174 25.76 23.20 2.94
N VAL A 175 24.86 22.22 2.87
CA VAL A 175 25.08 20.89 3.46
C VAL A 175 26.31 20.22 2.85
N ILE A 176 26.46 20.28 1.52
CA ILE A 176 27.63 19.71 0.84
C ILE A 176 28.92 20.41 1.30
N ILE A 177 28.93 21.75 1.38
CA ILE A 177 30.11 22.52 1.81
C ILE A 177 30.49 22.18 3.26
N VAL A 178 29.52 22.17 4.17
CA VAL A 178 29.74 21.84 5.59
C VAL A 178 30.24 20.41 5.72
N ASN A 179 29.62 19.45 5.02
CA ASN A 179 30.04 18.05 5.05
C ASN A 179 31.48 17.88 4.53
N TYR A 180 31.81 18.56 3.42
CA TYR A 180 33.15 18.55 2.86
C TYR A 180 34.20 19.15 3.82
N TRP A 181 33.87 20.25 4.49
CA TRP A 181 34.72 20.87 5.51
C TRP A 181 34.93 19.94 6.71
N MET A 182 33.86 19.33 7.22
CA MET A 182 33.92 18.38 8.33
C MET A 182 34.79 17.16 7.98
N MET A 183 34.64 16.59 6.77
CA MET A 183 35.48 15.47 6.32
C MET A 183 36.96 15.85 6.19
N ARG A 184 37.27 17.04 5.68
CA ARG A 184 38.64 17.55 5.62
C ARG A 184 39.24 17.71 7.03
N GLN A 185 38.49 18.26 7.97
CA GLN A 185 38.95 18.40 9.36
C GLN A 185 39.13 17.05 10.06
N ALA A 186 38.21 16.09 9.85
CA ALA A 186 38.33 14.75 10.39
C ALA A 186 39.57 14.01 9.85
N THR A 187 39.86 14.17 8.56
CA THR A 187 41.04 13.56 7.93
C THR A 187 42.33 14.18 8.47
N LYS A 188 42.35 15.51 8.68
CA LYS A 188 43.50 16.19 9.28
C LYS A 188 43.76 15.74 10.72
N ARG A 189 42.71 15.67 11.55
CA ARG A 189 42.79 15.17 12.94
C ARG A 189 43.29 13.73 13.02
N ASN A 190 42.85 12.86 12.11
CA ASN A 190 43.31 11.46 12.06
C ASN A 190 44.78 11.35 11.66
N ARG A 191 45.28 12.23 10.77
CA ARG A 191 46.70 12.28 10.40
C ARG A 191 47.57 12.76 11.56
N GLU A 192 47.16 13.83 12.23
CA GLU A 192 47.86 14.37 13.40
C GLU A 192 47.92 13.33 14.55
N ALA A 193 46.83 12.60 14.80
CA ALA A 193 46.81 11.51 15.78
C ALA A 193 47.72 10.33 15.40
N ALA A 194 47.77 9.96 14.12
CA ALA A 194 48.64 8.89 13.63
C ALA A 194 50.13 9.26 13.70
N GLU A 195 50.47 10.52 13.46
CA GLU A 195 51.83 11.05 13.60
C GLU A 195 52.27 11.11 15.06
N ALA A 196 51.39 11.57 15.97
CA ALA A 196 51.66 11.57 17.41
C ALA A 196 51.92 10.15 17.96
N TYR A 197 51.10 9.16 17.57
CA TYR A 197 51.29 7.76 17.97
C TYR A 197 52.63 7.18 17.45
N ARG A 198 53.03 7.53 16.22
CA ARG A 198 54.33 7.12 15.67
C ARG A 198 55.50 7.74 16.42
N GLN A 199 55.42 9.02 16.76
CA GLN A 199 56.44 9.73 17.52
C GLN A 199 56.60 9.14 18.93
N GLU A 200 55.49 8.87 19.61
CA GLU A 200 55.49 8.22 20.93
C GLU A 200 56.15 6.83 20.89
N LYS A 201 55.80 6.01 19.88
CA LYS A 201 56.40 4.69 19.70
C LYS A 201 57.91 4.75 19.46
N LEU A 202 58.36 5.70 18.63
CA LEU A 202 59.79 5.91 18.36
C LEU A 202 60.54 6.44 19.59
N ALA A 203 59.91 7.26 20.42
CA ALA A 203 60.49 7.73 21.67
C ALA A 203 60.62 6.60 22.70
N ALA A 204 59.62 5.73 22.80
CA ALA A 204 59.65 4.54 23.67
C ALA A 204 60.73 3.54 23.24
N GLU A 205 60.94 3.37 21.94
CA GLU A 205 61.98 2.48 21.39
C GLU A 205 63.40 3.00 21.66
N LYS A 206 63.60 4.31 21.70
CA LYS A 206 64.89 4.95 22.02
C LYS A 206 65.22 5.00 23.52
N ALA A 207 64.22 4.82 24.38
CA ALA A 207 64.37 4.87 25.83
C ALA A 207 64.74 3.50 26.46
N ASN A 208 64.82 2.45 25.63
CA ASN A 208 65.14 1.07 25.99
C ASN A 208 66.51 0.68 25.38
#